data_AF-A0AAN1PLM7-F1
#
_entry.id   AF-A0AAN1PLM7-F1
#
_cell.length_a   1.000
_cell.length_b   1.000
_cell.length_c   1.000
_cell.angle_alpha   90.00
_cell.angle_beta   90.00
_cell.angle_gamma   90.00
#
_symmetry.space_group_name_H-M   'P 1'
#
loop_
_entity.id
_entity.type
_entity.pdbx_description
1 polymer ?
#
loop_
_entity_poly.entity_id
_entity_poly.type
_entity_poly.pdbx_seq_one_letter_code
_entity_poly.pdbx_strand_id
1 'polypeptide(L)'
;MLEVYPPVLKDNLSYQRALGVGVFIATLSGKCNLSISTLYIILSNAIENEKIDFIFTNGRPRSFSVYGKDINSDVIYYEIDNLSLSSKIFSSISLNSNLDFYRVLGNFLELLAFSKLHQEYHAADYFIKSVIPPVSYSFFYLYYNEKEHPYGVISWARVSKTLSRRLENEFLEFSYKDWWSGERLFIYDILAPWGCATEICRHLSKNLFYLDEKAVADRRKSNKVRKAKLLAGRSHKNSLIEKIEALKNSLNALNIKEIELNLSILLNFVKEYELRVLLDKNNKYFTDSLLEIKLKTAPIITESLKHLQLSTNSIDFFNVSINIINESLYNFKLKLNYFDTDSINFSMSPRKVIDIMNSIWGDLIKDLNLLDMENSVLFDLRDTEDKIEKSFCKFMGKHKPIYISMKYDCTLKSALVLSHEYSHAIHFKLTSMKGEFSIENRTVLLEFFSILGEMLFANYLINNEIIPKTCIFSLLESSNFYFKENYEGYIKCQNFNEVNSLYGLSYPISFFLASKVFFEHSHDSSFMDDFLHKLIHKKDNLNYTDFVVPTLE
;
A
#
# COMPACT_ATOMS: atom_id res chain seq x y z
N MET A 1 -9.72 3.87 27.87
CA MET A 1 -10.81 3.53 26.93
C MET A 1 -10.50 4.22 25.63
N LEU A 2 -10.53 3.51 24.50
CA LEU A 2 -10.31 4.12 23.18
C LEU A 2 -11.52 5.00 22.86
N GLU A 3 -11.35 6.31 22.91
CA GLU A 3 -12.35 7.26 22.43
C GLU A 3 -12.52 7.07 20.91
N VAL A 4 -13.74 7.19 20.37
CA VAL A 4 -13.91 7.21 18.92
C VAL A 4 -13.38 8.55 18.41
N TYR A 5 -12.52 8.50 17.40
CA TYR A 5 -11.97 9.68 16.74
C TYR A 5 -12.53 9.80 15.32
N PRO A 6 -13.70 10.45 15.12
CA PRO A 6 -14.20 10.72 13.78
C PRO A 6 -13.18 11.54 12.96
N PRO A 7 -13.13 11.37 11.62
CA PRO A 7 -12.41 12.28 10.74
C PRO A 7 -12.82 13.74 10.99
N VAL A 8 -11.84 14.63 10.93
CA VAL A 8 -12.12 16.07 10.95
C VAL A 8 -12.74 16.44 9.61
N LEU A 9 -13.89 17.13 9.65
CA LEU A 9 -14.46 17.74 8.48
C LEU A 9 -13.58 18.94 8.08
N LYS A 10 -12.88 18.84 6.94
CA LYS A 10 -11.92 19.86 6.48
C LYS A 10 -12.59 21.04 5.77
N ASP A 11 -13.77 20.81 5.20
CA ASP A 11 -14.46 21.74 4.31
C ASP A 11 -15.93 21.96 4.76
N ASN A 12 -16.61 22.92 4.14
CA ASN A 12 -18.04 23.14 4.36
C ASN A 12 -18.89 21.90 4.03
N LEU A 13 -20.01 21.75 4.75
CA LEU A 13 -21.00 20.72 4.52
C LEU A 13 -21.73 20.96 3.18
N SER A 14 -21.27 20.29 2.13
CA SER A 14 -22.11 20.08 0.95
C SER A 14 -23.28 19.15 1.29
N TYR A 15 -24.31 19.12 0.44
CA TYR A 15 -25.46 18.22 0.61
C TYR A 15 -25.03 16.75 0.85
N GLN A 16 -24.15 16.21 0.01
CA GLN A 16 -23.62 14.85 0.17
C GLN A 16 -22.82 14.67 1.47
N ARG A 17 -22.03 15.66 1.90
CA ARG A 17 -21.29 15.58 3.17
C ARG A 17 -22.25 15.59 4.36
N ALA A 18 -23.30 16.42 4.33
CA ALA A 18 -24.31 16.47 5.37
C ALA A 18 -25.06 15.12 5.49
N LEU A 19 -25.46 14.51 4.37
CA LEU A 19 -26.01 13.15 4.36
C LEU A 19 -25.03 12.15 4.99
N GLY A 20 -23.76 12.22 4.61
CA GLY A 20 -22.71 11.35 5.13
C GLY A 20 -22.46 11.50 6.63
N VAL A 21 -22.43 12.73 7.14
CA VAL A 21 -22.31 13.02 8.57
C VAL A 21 -23.52 12.49 9.33
N GLY A 22 -24.73 12.71 8.81
CA GLY A 22 -25.98 12.22 9.41
C GLY A 22 -26.01 10.69 9.55
N VAL A 23 -25.76 9.95 8.46
CA VAL A 23 -25.74 8.48 8.52
C VAL A 23 -24.61 7.97 9.40
N PHE A 24 -23.44 8.61 9.39
CA PHE A 24 -22.33 8.22 10.25
C PHE A 24 -22.68 8.33 11.74
N ILE A 25 -23.22 9.47 12.18
CA ILE A 25 -23.67 9.66 13.57
C ILE A 25 -24.77 8.66 13.92
N ALA A 26 -25.77 8.49 13.04
CA ALA A 26 -26.85 7.53 13.26
C ALA A 26 -26.33 6.10 13.43
N THR A 27 -25.39 5.66 12.59
CA THR A 27 -24.73 4.34 12.68
C THR A 27 -23.96 4.16 14.00
N LEU A 28 -23.20 5.17 14.44
CA LEU A 28 -22.39 5.09 15.66
C LEU A 28 -23.19 5.31 16.95
N SER A 29 -24.39 5.89 16.86
CA SER A 29 -25.26 6.06 18.03
C SER A 29 -25.69 4.73 18.67
N GLY A 30 -25.68 3.63 17.91
CA GLY A 30 -26.22 2.34 18.33
C GLY A 30 -27.75 2.32 18.56
N LYS A 31 -28.45 3.43 18.28
CA LYS A 31 -29.88 3.62 18.55
C LYS A 31 -30.73 3.79 17.29
N CYS A 32 -30.10 4.04 16.14
CA CYS A 32 -30.81 4.16 14.86
C CYS A 32 -31.46 2.81 14.52
N ASN A 33 -32.79 2.81 14.37
CA ASN A 33 -33.62 1.66 13.99
C ASN A 33 -34.29 1.83 12.60
N LEU A 34 -33.89 2.86 11.85
CA LEU A 34 -34.52 3.26 10.60
C LEU A 34 -34.03 2.42 9.41
N SER A 35 -34.88 2.25 8.40
CA SER A 35 -34.46 1.73 7.10
C SER A 35 -33.60 2.76 6.37
N ILE A 36 -32.82 2.32 5.38
CA ILE A 36 -32.00 3.19 4.53
C ILE A 36 -32.87 4.26 3.83
N SER A 37 -34.00 3.87 3.23
CA SER A 37 -34.92 4.83 2.58
C SER A 37 -35.46 5.86 3.55
N THR A 38 -35.92 5.43 4.73
CA THR A 38 -36.51 6.30 5.74
C THR A 38 -35.48 7.30 6.25
N LEU A 39 -34.27 6.83 6.58
CA LEU A 39 -33.19 7.71 7.02
C LEU A 39 -32.79 8.72 5.93
N TYR A 40 -32.67 8.27 4.67
CA TYR A 40 -32.37 9.18 3.55
C TYR A 40 -33.44 10.25 3.38
N ILE A 41 -34.73 9.90 3.39
CA ILE A 41 -35.85 10.85 3.25
C ILE A 41 -35.83 11.88 4.39
N ILE A 42 -35.60 11.45 5.63
CA ILE A 42 -35.52 12.34 6.79
C ILE A 42 -34.35 13.31 6.62
N LEU A 43 -33.15 12.81 6.34
CA LEU A 43 -31.95 13.64 6.23
C LEU A 43 -32.02 14.58 5.02
N SER A 44 -32.37 14.09 3.84
CA SER A 44 -32.48 14.89 2.61
C SER A 44 -33.47 16.05 2.78
N ASN A 45 -34.70 15.77 3.22
CA ASN A 45 -35.69 16.80 3.48
C ASN A 45 -35.21 17.80 4.55
N ALA A 46 -34.58 17.33 5.63
CA ALA A 46 -34.09 18.22 6.67
C ALA A 46 -32.96 19.12 6.18
N ILE A 47 -32.03 18.60 5.38
CA ILE A 47 -30.92 19.38 4.80
C ILE A 47 -31.44 20.40 3.80
N GLU A 48 -32.32 20.01 2.87
CA GLU A 48 -32.86 20.90 1.83
C GLU A 48 -33.69 22.05 2.40
N ASN A 49 -34.29 21.85 3.57
CA ASN A 49 -35.12 22.85 4.24
C ASN A 49 -34.40 23.55 5.41
N GLU A 50 -33.08 23.37 5.57
CA GLU A 50 -32.28 23.96 6.66
C GLU A 50 -32.85 23.66 8.06
N LYS A 51 -33.34 22.43 8.24
CA LYS A 51 -34.04 21.91 9.43
C LYS A 51 -33.22 20.89 10.23
N ILE A 52 -31.91 20.94 10.09
CA ILE A 52 -30.97 20.02 10.74
C ILE A 52 -29.82 20.80 11.38
N ASP A 53 -29.56 20.53 12.65
CA ASP A 53 -28.41 21.08 13.37
C ASP A 53 -27.40 19.96 13.64
N PHE A 54 -26.17 20.15 13.15
CA PHE A 54 -25.03 19.27 13.45
C PHE A 54 -24.15 19.89 14.54
N ILE A 55 -23.77 19.10 15.53
CA ILE A 55 -22.85 19.51 16.58
C ILE A 55 -21.47 18.88 16.31
N PHE A 56 -20.45 19.73 16.30
CA PHE A 56 -19.05 19.33 16.11
C PHE A 56 -18.20 19.67 17.34
N THR A 57 -17.16 18.87 17.58
CA THR A 57 -16.10 19.18 18.55
C THR A 57 -14.76 19.09 17.84
N ASN A 58 -14.01 20.19 17.77
CA ASN A 58 -12.74 20.28 17.03
C ASN A 58 -12.87 19.80 15.56
N GLY A 59 -13.97 20.19 14.90
CA GLY A 59 -14.29 19.80 13.53
C GLY A 59 -14.73 18.33 13.35
N ARG A 60 -14.92 17.58 14.44
CA ARG A 60 -15.41 16.18 14.40
C ARG A 60 -16.90 16.12 14.74
N PRO A 61 -17.73 15.43 13.95
CA PRO A 61 -19.16 15.31 14.24
C PRO A 61 -19.39 14.55 15.56
N ARG A 62 -20.37 15.01 16.36
CA ARG A 62 -20.77 14.39 17.63
C ARG A 62 -22.24 14.00 17.66
N SER A 63 -23.12 14.89 17.23
CA SER A 63 -24.56 14.65 17.22
C SER A 63 -25.25 15.46 16.14
N PHE A 64 -26.50 15.10 15.85
CA PHE A 64 -27.39 15.93 15.06
C PHE A 64 -28.83 15.87 15.58
N SER A 65 -29.58 16.93 15.29
CA SER A 65 -31.00 17.04 15.58
C SER A 65 -31.76 17.47 14.33
N VAL A 66 -32.92 16.87 14.06
CA VAL A 66 -33.82 17.28 12.98
C VAL A 66 -35.10 17.90 13.57
N TYR A 67 -35.50 19.07 13.07
CA TYR A 67 -36.64 19.83 13.58
C TYR A 67 -37.73 20.02 12.50
N GLY A 68 -39.00 19.89 12.86
CA GLY A 68 -40.08 20.16 11.91
C GLY A 68 -41.47 20.17 12.55
N LYS A 69 -42.34 21.07 12.09
CA LYS A 69 -43.75 21.17 12.53
C LYS A 69 -44.66 20.10 11.92
N ASP A 70 -44.29 19.58 10.75
CA ASP A 70 -45.12 18.63 9.97
C ASP A 70 -44.79 17.16 10.27
N ILE A 71 -43.73 16.90 11.06
CA ILE A 71 -43.43 15.58 11.60
C ILE A 71 -44.16 15.49 12.93
N ASN A 72 -45.34 14.90 12.94
CA ASN A 72 -46.27 14.81 14.08
C ASN A 72 -45.75 14.03 15.31
N SER A 73 -44.45 13.83 15.48
CA SER A 73 -43.83 13.05 16.56
C SER A 73 -42.34 13.35 16.66
N ASP A 74 -41.89 13.75 17.86
CA ASP A 74 -40.53 13.75 18.41
C ASP A 74 -39.37 14.32 17.56
N VAL A 75 -38.63 15.27 18.15
CA VAL A 75 -37.32 15.71 17.63
C VAL A 75 -36.43 14.47 17.46
N ILE A 76 -36.02 14.18 16.23
CA ILE A 76 -35.08 13.09 15.97
C ILE A 76 -33.70 13.57 16.39
N TYR A 77 -33.14 12.94 17.41
CA TYR A 77 -31.82 13.23 17.95
C TYR A 77 -30.95 11.97 17.93
N TYR A 78 -29.77 12.08 17.33
CA TYR A 78 -28.74 11.05 17.42
C TYR A 78 -27.42 11.66 17.89
N GLU A 79 -26.74 10.92 18.77
CA GLU A 79 -25.43 11.26 19.31
C GLU A 79 -24.55 10.02 19.27
N ILE A 80 -23.27 10.19 18.93
CA ILE A 80 -22.29 9.13 18.93
C ILE A 80 -22.16 8.56 20.34
N ASP A 81 -22.50 7.28 20.51
CA ASP A 81 -22.26 6.55 21.75
C ASP A 81 -20.95 5.78 21.63
N ASN A 82 -19.89 6.26 22.31
CA ASN A 82 -18.57 5.62 22.32
C ASN A 82 -18.59 4.18 22.85
N LEU A 83 -19.62 3.79 23.60
CA LEU A 83 -19.76 2.44 24.15
C LEU A 83 -20.54 1.48 23.23
N SER A 84 -21.18 2.02 22.17
CA SER A 84 -21.93 1.21 21.21
C SER A 84 -21.01 0.20 20.51
N LEU A 85 -21.59 -0.92 20.07
CA LEU A 85 -20.84 -1.93 19.32
C LEU A 85 -20.27 -1.34 18.03
N SER A 86 -21.05 -0.52 17.32
CA SER A 86 -20.62 0.17 16.10
C SER A 86 -19.43 1.10 16.35
N SER A 87 -19.46 1.87 17.44
CA SER A 87 -18.35 2.73 17.85
C SER A 87 -17.09 1.96 18.20
N LYS A 88 -17.22 0.85 18.92
CA LYS A 88 -16.09 -0.05 19.22
C LYS A 88 -15.49 -0.65 17.95
N ILE A 89 -16.32 -1.13 17.04
CA ILE A 89 -15.88 -1.62 15.73
C ILE A 89 -15.15 -0.50 14.99
N PHE A 90 -15.77 0.68 14.85
CA PHE A 90 -15.19 1.81 14.13
C PHE A 90 -13.87 2.31 14.75
N SER A 91 -13.73 2.30 16.08
CA SER A 91 -12.49 2.70 16.76
C SER A 91 -11.28 1.81 16.40
N SER A 92 -11.52 0.60 15.90
CA SER A 92 -10.47 -0.33 15.43
C SER A 92 -10.13 -0.17 13.94
N ILE A 93 -10.83 0.72 13.23
CA ILE A 93 -10.70 0.92 11.78
C ILE A 93 -9.67 2.03 11.51
N SER A 94 -8.73 1.77 10.60
CA SER A 94 -7.88 2.81 10.02
C SER A 94 -8.57 3.43 8.81
N LEU A 95 -8.71 4.75 8.78
CA LEU A 95 -9.28 5.47 7.65
C LEU A 95 -8.18 6.03 6.75
N ASN A 96 -8.43 5.99 5.45
CA ASN A 96 -7.59 6.68 4.48
C ASN A 96 -7.81 8.21 4.60
N SER A 97 -6.75 8.94 4.93
CA SER A 97 -6.72 10.41 5.15
C SER A 97 -7.07 11.22 3.90
N ASN A 98 -6.91 10.65 2.71
CA ASN A 98 -7.07 11.32 1.43
C ASN A 98 -8.49 11.21 0.87
N LEU A 99 -9.36 10.44 1.51
CA LEU A 99 -10.76 10.32 1.11
C LEU A 99 -11.62 11.38 1.79
N ASP A 100 -12.52 11.99 1.03
CA ASP A 100 -13.67 12.71 1.58
C ASP A 100 -14.68 11.71 2.15
N PHE A 101 -14.34 11.17 3.33
CA PHE A 101 -15.05 10.08 3.98
C PHE A 101 -16.55 10.34 4.07
N TYR A 102 -16.95 11.55 4.48
CA TYR A 102 -18.35 11.91 4.63
C TYR A 102 -19.06 12.04 3.28
N ARG A 103 -18.46 12.67 2.26
CA ARG A 103 -19.06 12.70 0.91
C ARG A 103 -19.29 11.28 0.38
N VAL A 104 -18.33 10.37 0.58
CA VAL A 104 -18.45 8.97 0.17
C VAL A 104 -19.63 8.29 0.86
N LEU A 105 -19.77 8.41 2.18
CA LEU A 105 -20.92 7.84 2.91
C LEU A 105 -22.26 8.39 2.44
N GLY A 106 -22.34 9.70 2.17
CA GLY A 106 -23.55 10.33 1.62
C GLY A 106 -23.92 9.79 0.25
N ASN A 107 -22.94 9.60 -0.64
CA ASN A 107 -23.15 8.99 -1.96
C ASN A 107 -23.66 7.54 -1.83
N PHE A 108 -23.10 6.75 -0.91
CA PHE A 108 -23.60 5.40 -0.63
C PHE A 108 -25.05 5.44 -0.13
N LEU A 109 -25.39 6.33 0.81
CA LEU A 109 -26.74 6.45 1.36
C LEU A 109 -27.77 6.72 0.26
N GLU A 110 -27.48 7.70 -0.60
CA GLU A 110 -28.33 8.05 -1.74
C GLU A 110 -28.50 6.86 -2.70
N LEU A 111 -27.40 6.26 -3.16
CA LEU A 111 -27.45 5.12 -4.08
C LEU A 111 -28.20 3.91 -3.49
N LEU A 112 -28.05 3.64 -2.20
CA LEU A 112 -28.74 2.55 -1.51
C LEU A 112 -30.25 2.86 -1.33
N ALA A 113 -30.61 4.11 -1.03
CA ALA A 113 -31.98 4.55 -0.85
C ALA A 113 -32.81 4.43 -2.14
N PHE A 114 -32.19 4.61 -3.30
CA PHE A 114 -32.84 4.39 -4.60
C PHE A 114 -32.73 2.95 -5.13
N SER A 115 -32.02 2.07 -4.43
CA SER A 115 -31.91 0.66 -4.80
C SER A 115 -33.05 -0.16 -4.18
N LYS A 116 -33.95 -0.69 -5.02
CA LYS A 116 -35.10 -1.52 -4.62
C LYS A 116 -34.77 -2.64 -3.62
N LEU A 117 -33.58 -3.24 -3.71
CA LEU A 117 -33.16 -4.31 -2.79
C LEU A 117 -32.68 -3.78 -1.43
N HIS A 118 -32.00 -2.64 -1.43
CA HIS A 118 -31.20 -2.16 -0.30
C HIS A 118 -31.97 -1.14 0.54
N GLN A 119 -32.91 -0.41 -0.05
CA GLN A 119 -33.64 0.68 0.59
C GLN A 119 -34.36 0.25 1.90
N GLU A 120 -34.75 -1.03 2.01
CA GLU A 120 -35.44 -1.58 3.19
C GLU A 120 -34.48 -2.14 4.25
N TYR A 121 -33.17 -2.18 3.99
CA TYR A 121 -32.22 -2.65 4.98
C TYR A 121 -32.10 -1.68 6.13
N HIS A 122 -31.78 -2.22 7.30
CA HIS A 122 -31.54 -1.43 8.49
C HIS A 122 -30.27 -0.58 8.31
N ALA A 123 -30.40 0.75 8.39
CA ALA A 123 -29.36 1.67 7.95
C ALA A 123 -28.07 1.52 8.77
N ALA A 124 -28.18 1.52 10.10
CA ALA A 124 -27.00 1.44 10.95
C ALA A 124 -26.22 0.12 10.75
N ASP A 125 -26.94 -1.01 10.70
CA ASP A 125 -26.31 -2.33 10.53
C ASP A 125 -25.64 -2.48 9.16
N TYR A 126 -26.32 -2.04 8.10
CA TYR A 126 -25.76 -2.15 6.75
C TYR A 126 -24.54 -1.24 6.59
N PHE A 127 -24.58 -0.02 7.12
CA PHE A 127 -23.43 0.88 7.01
C PHE A 127 -22.20 0.35 7.76
N ILE A 128 -22.35 -0.13 9.00
CA ILE A 128 -21.19 -0.62 9.77
C ILE A 128 -20.60 -1.91 9.21
N LYS A 129 -21.43 -2.78 8.58
CA LYS A 129 -21.00 -4.08 8.06
C LYS A 129 -20.60 -4.08 6.59
N SER A 130 -21.21 -3.20 5.78
CA SER A 130 -21.17 -3.29 4.32
C SER A 130 -20.64 -2.04 3.61
N VAL A 131 -20.69 -0.86 4.25
CA VAL A 131 -20.25 0.42 3.63
C VAL A 131 -18.96 0.93 4.25
N ILE A 132 -18.89 1.04 5.58
CA ILE A 132 -17.71 1.56 6.28
C ILE A 132 -16.47 0.70 6.00
N PRO A 133 -16.50 -0.65 6.03
CA PRO A 133 -15.30 -1.44 5.79
C PRO A 133 -14.64 -1.20 4.42
N PRO A 134 -15.34 -1.27 3.26
CA PRO A 134 -14.70 -0.97 1.98
C PRO A 134 -14.27 0.49 1.86
N VAL A 135 -14.98 1.44 2.46
CA VAL A 135 -14.53 2.85 2.47
C VAL A 135 -13.20 3.01 3.21
N SER A 136 -13.06 2.32 4.34
CA SER A 136 -11.86 2.37 5.18
C SER A 136 -10.64 1.79 4.47
N TYR A 137 -10.83 0.67 3.76
CA TYR A 137 -9.78 0.04 2.95
C TYR A 137 -9.64 0.62 1.54
N SER A 138 -10.42 1.64 1.18
CA SER A 138 -10.48 2.17 -0.20
C SER A 138 -10.84 1.09 -1.25
N PHE A 139 -11.61 0.08 -0.85
CA PHE A 139 -12.12 -1.00 -1.72
C PHE A 139 -13.48 -0.67 -2.30
N PHE A 140 -13.59 0.51 -2.89
CA PHE A 140 -14.77 0.94 -3.61
C PHE A 140 -14.39 1.84 -4.80
N TYR A 141 -15.33 2.00 -5.73
CA TYR A 141 -15.20 2.98 -6.81
C TYR A 141 -16.57 3.61 -7.06
N LEU A 142 -16.64 4.93 -6.94
CA LEU A 142 -17.84 5.73 -7.21
C LEU A 142 -17.82 6.25 -8.63
N TYR A 143 -18.98 6.17 -9.30
CA TYR A 143 -19.17 6.71 -10.63
C TYR A 143 -20.05 7.96 -10.55
N TYR A 144 -19.59 9.03 -11.21
CA TYR A 144 -20.26 10.31 -11.24
C TYR A 144 -20.60 10.70 -12.68
N ASN A 145 -21.74 11.37 -12.85
CA ASN A 145 -22.09 11.97 -14.14
C ASN A 145 -21.39 13.33 -14.31
N GLU A 146 -21.65 13.99 -15.43
CA GLU A 146 -21.06 15.30 -15.78
C GLU A 146 -21.41 16.42 -14.78
N LYS A 147 -22.44 16.24 -13.94
CA LYS A 147 -22.87 17.17 -12.89
C LYS A 147 -22.37 16.78 -11.49
N GLU A 148 -21.40 15.88 -11.41
CA GLU A 148 -20.87 15.31 -10.17
C GLU A 148 -21.89 14.58 -9.27
N HIS A 149 -23.04 14.18 -9.81
CA HIS A 149 -23.98 13.35 -9.07
C HIS A 149 -23.56 11.88 -9.15
N PRO A 150 -23.55 11.15 -8.03
CA PRO A 150 -23.23 9.73 -8.05
C PRO A 150 -24.34 9.00 -8.84
N TYR A 151 -23.97 8.07 -9.73
CA TYR A 151 -24.95 7.21 -10.42
C TYR A 151 -24.70 5.72 -10.20
N GLY A 152 -23.56 5.36 -9.63
CA GLY A 152 -23.26 3.99 -9.25
C GLY A 152 -22.07 3.88 -8.31
N VAL A 153 -21.99 2.75 -7.63
CA VAL A 153 -20.83 2.38 -6.82
C VAL A 153 -20.58 0.89 -6.93
N ILE A 154 -19.31 0.52 -6.91
CA ILE A 154 -18.88 -0.83 -6.59
C ILE A 154 -18.18 -0.81 -5.24
N SER A 155 -18.41 -1.84 -4.43
CA SER A 155 -17.54 -2.21 -3.31
C SER A 155 -17.02 -3.65 -3.48
N TRP A 156 -15.81 -3.91 -2.99
CA TRP A 156 -15.24 -5.25 -3.01
C TRP A 156 -14.47 -5.55 -1.75
N ALA A 157 -14.15 -6.83 -1.59
CA ALA A 157 -13.25 -7.34 -0.57
C ALA A 157 -12.12 -8.15 -1.23
N ARG A 158 -10.99 -8.19 -0.53
CA ARG A 158 -9.83 -9.00 -0.86
C ARG A 158 -9.71 -10.07 0.22
N VAL A 159 -10.24 -11.26 -0.07
CA VAL A 159 -10.46 -12.34 0.90
C VAL A 159 -9.39 -13.43 0.84
N SER A 160 -9.23 -14.16 1.94
CA SER A 160 -8.33 -15.31 1.99
C SER A 160 -8.75 -16.44 1.05
N LYS A 161 -7.81 -17.35 0.77
CA LYS A 161 -8.03 -18.59 0.02
C LYS A 161 -9.09 -19.47 0.66
N THR A 162 -9.05 -19.58 1.98
CA THR A 162 -9.98 -20.37 2.77
C THR A 162 -11.39 -19.76 2.71
N LEU A 163 -11.52 -18.46 2.95
CA LEU A 163 -12.80 -17.75 2.88
C LEU A 163 -13.36 -17.72 1.46
N SER A 164 -12.53 -17.46 0.45
CA SER A 164 -12.92 -17.49 -0.96
C SER A 164 -13.55 -18.83 -1.37
N ARG A 165 -12.97 -19.96 -0.96
CA ARG A 165 -13.52 -21.30 -1.24
C ARG A 165 -14.89 -21.50 -0.59
N ARG A 166 -15.09 -20.96 0.61
CA ARG A 166 -16.40 -21.02 1.28
C ARG A 166 -17.40 -20.12 0.57
N LEU A 167 -17.02 -18.90 0.23
CA LEU A 167 -17.85 -17.96 -0.53
C LEU A 167 -18.24 -18.44 -1.93
N GLU A 168 -17.52 -19.39 -2.52
CA GLU A 168 -17.94 -20.04 -3.76
C GLU A 168 -19.13 -20.99 -3.56
N ASN A 169 -19.37 -21.48 -2.34
CA ASN A 169 -20.36 -22.51 -2.02
C ASN A 169 -21.46 -22.03 -1.06
N GLU A 170 -21.16 -21.07 -0.19
CA GLU A 170 -21.99 -20.62 0.93
C GLU A 170 -22.27 -19.11 0.83
N PHE A 171 -23.41 -18.65 1.35
CA PHE A 171 -23.67 -17.24 1.60
C PHE A 171 -23.19 -16.91 3.01
N LEU A 172 -22.20 -16.02 3.13
CA LEU A 172 -21.57 -15.68 4.40
C LEU A 172 -21.63 -14.19 4.66
N GLU A 173 -21.87 -13.84 5.92
CA GLU A 173 -21.70 -12.48 6.41
C GLU A 173 -20.23 -12.21 6.69
N PHE A 174 -19.77 -11.00 6.37
CA PHE A 174 -18.37 -10.61 6.56
C PHE A 174 -18.21 -9.95 7.92
N SER A 175 -17.19 -10.36 8.66
CA SER A 175 -16.61 -9.54 9.72
C SER A 175 -15.71 -8.46 9.11
N TYR A 176 -15.36 -7.43 9.89
CA TYR A 176 -14.45 -6.37 9.42
C TYR A 176 -13.09 -6.91 8.92
N LYS A 177 -12.57 -7.97 9.57
CA LYS A 177 -11.29 -8.60 9.18
C LYS A 177 -11.37 -9.35 7.86
N ASP A 178 -12.56 -9.81 7.46
CA ASP A 178 -12.74 -10.57 6.23
C ASP A 178 -12.53 -9.71 4.98
N TRP A 179 -12.90 -8.43 5.04
CA TRP A 179 -12.81 -7.48 3.93
C TRP A 179 -11.41 -7.35 3.32
N TRP A 180 -10.38 -7.55 4.12
CA TRP A 180 -8.99 -7.51 3.68
C TRP A 180 -8.20 -8.74 4.17
N SER A 181 -8.80 -9.93 4.18
CA SER A 181 -8.19 -11.17 4.69
C SER A 181 -7.24 -11.90 3.72
N GLY A 182 -7.12 -11.50 2.46
CA GLY A 182 -6.19 -12.12 1.49
C GLY A 182 -6.20 -11.44 0.12
N GLU A 183 -5.95 -12.16 -0.96
CA GLU A 183 -5.82 -11.56 -2.31
C GLU A 183 -7.01 -11.76 -3.24
N ARG A 184 -7.92 -12.67 -2.89
CA ARG A 184 -8.95 -13.11 -3.82
C ARG A 184 -10.10 -12.14 -3.83
N LEU A 185 -10.54 -11.79 -5.03
CA LEU A 185 -11.53 -10.75 -5.21
C LEU A 185 -12.95 -11.28 -4.95
N PHE A 186 -13.66 -10.64 -4.04
CA PHE A 186 -15.10 -10.80 -3.85
C PHE A 186 -15.79 -9.46 -4.09
N ILE A 187 -16.70 -9.39 -5.05
CA ILE A 187 -17.50 -8.19 -5.29
C ILE A 187 -18.67 -8.22 -4.30
N TYR A 188 -18.71 -7.22 -3.43
CA TYR A 188 -19.71 -7.16 -2.38
C TYR A 188 -20.98 -6.48 -2.90
N ASP A 189 -20.87 -5.22 -3.34
CA ASP A 189 -21.97 -4.51 -4.00
C ASP A 189 -21.61 -4.02 -5.39
N ILE A 190 -22.60 -4.07 -6.29
CA ILE A 190 -22.66 -3.27 -7.51
C ILE A 190 -24.00 -2.54 -7.48
N LEU A 191 -23.98 -1.26 -7.09
CA LEU A 191 -25.17 -0.42 -7.04
C LEU A 191 -25.19 0.48 -8.26
N ALA A 192 -26.32 0.46 -8.97
CA ALA A 192 -26.55 1.28 -10.14
C ALA A 192 -28.07 1.51 -10.30
N PRO A 193 -28.70 2.20 -9.33
CA PRO A 193 -30.16 2.24 -9.19
C PRO A 193 -30.87 2.88 -10.39
N TRP A 194 -30.17 3.75 -11.14
CA TRP A 194 -30.71 4.43 -12.32
C TRP A 194 -30.28 3.84 -13.67
N GLY A 195 -29.67 2.64 -13.68
CA GLY A 195 -29.12 2.01 -14.88
C GLY A 195 -27.60 1.92 -14.85
N CYS A 196 -26.94 1.70 -16.00
CA CYS A 196 -25.47 1.66 -16.15
C CYS A 196 -24.71 0.45 -15.55
N ALA A 197 -25.39 -0.56 -15.00
CA ALA A 197 -24.71 -1.76 -14.48
C ALA A 197 -23.80 -2.47 -15.51
N THR A 198 -24.18 -2.45 -16.80
CA THR A 198 -23.36 -3.01 -17.89
C THR A 198 -22.07 -2.23 -18.11
N GLU A 199 -22.13 -0.89 -18.05
CA GLU A 199 -20.97 -0.02 -18.20
C GLU A 199 -20.00 -0.19 -17.04
N ILE A 200 -20.54 -0.25 -15.82
CA ILE A 200 -19.78 -0.56 -14.60
C ILE A 200 -19.11 -1.93 -14.77
N CYS A 201 -19.85 -3.00 -15.08
CA CYS A 201 -19.26 -4.34 -15.28
C CYS A 201 -18.13 -4.36 -16.33
N ARG A 202 -18.30 -3.62 -17.43
CA ARG A 202 -17.26 -3.47 -18.45
C ARG A 202 -16.03 -2.75 -17.88
N HIS A 203 -16.23 -1.66 -17.14
CA HIS A 203 -15.18 -0.94 -16.45
C HIS A 203 -14.41 -1.84 -15.47
N LEU A 204 -15.11 -2.65 -14.68
CA LEU A 204 -14.50 -3.60 -13.75
C LEU A 204 -13.53 -4.56 -14.45
N SER A 205 -13.98 -5.17 -15.55
CA SER A 205 -13.18 -6.15 -16.29
C SER A 205 -11.97 -5.56 -17.02
N LYS A 206 -12.07 -4.31 -17.50
CA LYS A 206 -11.07 -3.69 -18.37
C LYS A 206 -10.07 -2.81 -17.64
N ASN A 207 -10.49 -2.19 -16.53
CA ASN A 207 -9.73 -1.13 -15.89
C ASN A 207 -9.45 -1.40 -14.42
N LEU A 208 -10.41 -1.94 -13.66
CA LEU A 208 -10.24 -2.09 -12.21
C LEU A 208 -9.60 -3.43 -11.80
N PHE A 209 -10.05 -4.52 -12.42
CA PHE A 209 -9.65 -5.88 -12.04
C PHE A 209 -9.07 -6.65 -13.23
N TYR A 210 -8.48 -5.95 -14.19
CA TYR A 210 -7.96 -6.54 -15.42
C TYR A 210 -6.86 -7.58 -15.20
N LEU A 211 -6.20 -7.58 -14.03
CA LEU A 211 -5.25 -8.63 -13.67
C LEU A 211 -5.91 -9.84 -13.02
N ASP A 212 -7.04 -9.66 -12.33
CA ASP A 212 -7.66 -10.71 -11.54
C ASP A 212 -8.26 -11.81 -12.42
N GLU A 213 -7.90 -13.07 -12.14
CA GLU A 213 -8.44 -14.22 -12.90
C GLU A 213 -9.97 -14.21 -12.91
N LYS A 214 -10.54 -14.05 -11.71
CA LYS A 214 -11.97 -14.02 -11.46
C LYS A 214 -12.28 -13.21 -10.21
N ALA A 215 -13.47 -12.63 -10.19
CA ALA A 215 -14.14 -12.14 -8.99
C ALA A 215 -15.37 -13.01 -8.71
N VAL A 216 -15.60 -13.35 -7.45
CA VAL A 216 -16.82 -14.03 -7.01
C VAL A 216 -17.79 -12.98 -6.46
N ALA A 217 -19.08 -13.15 -6.68
CA ALA A 217 -20.10 -12.28 -6.11
C ALA A 217 -21.37 -13.07 -5.81
N ASP A 218 -22.15 -12.60 -4.84
CA ASP A 218 -23.51 -13.07 -4.62
C ASP A 218 -24.50 -12.25 -5.44
N ARG A 219 -25.32 -12.94 -6.24
CA ARG A 219 -26.37 -12.33 -7.04
C ARG A 219 -27.72 -12.81 -6.58
N ARG A 220 -28.56 -11.87 -6.14
CA ARG A 220 -29.98 -12.15 -5.86
C ARG A 220 -30.80 -11.91 -7.12
N LYS A 221 -31.58 -12.92 -7.53
CA LYS A 221 -32.63 -12.79 -8.54
C LYS A 221 -33.93 -13.30 -7.90
N SER A 222 -34.80 -12.37 -7.52
CA SER A 222 -35.96 -12.65 -6.67
C SER A 222 -35.50 -13.26 -5.32
N ASN A 223 -36.21 -14.26 -4.80
CA ASN A 223 -35.84 -14.92 -3.52
C ASN A 223 -34.72 -15.97 -3.66
N LYS A 224 -34.10 -16.12 -4.84
CA LYS A 224 -33.00 -17.07 -5.06
C LYS A 224 -31.66 -16.35 -5.13
N VAL A 225 -30.72 -16.79 -4.30
CA VAL A 225 -29.31 -16.37 -4.34
C VAL A 225 -28.56 -17.29 -5.29
N ARG A 226 -27.71 -16.72 -6.15
CA ARG A 226 -26.83 -17.46 -7.07
C ARG A 226 -25.43 -16.86 -7.01
N LYS A 227 -24.42 -17.69 -7.26
CA LYS A 227 -23.04 -17.22 -7.42
C LYS A 227 -22.84 -16.65 -8.81
N ALA A 228 -22.31 -15.43 -8.88
CA ALA A 228 -21.83 -14.81 -10.10
C ALA A 228 -20.30 -14.87 -10.12
N LYS A 229 -19.74 -15.01 -11.32
CA LYS A 229 -18.30 -14.95 -11.56
C LYS A 229 -18.02 -13.91 -12.63
N LEU A 230 -17.22 -12.91 -12.30
CA LEU A 230 -16.69 -11.96 -13.27
C LEU A 230 -15.31 -12.48 -13.70
N LEU A 231 -15.09 -12.70 -14.99
CA LEU A 231 -13.80 -13.10 -15.54
C LEU A 231 -13.16 -11.89 -16.22
N ALA A 232 -12.03 -11.41 -15.71
CA ALA A 232 -11.36 -10.21 -16.22
C ALA A 232 -9.99 -10.53 -16.83
N GLY A 233 -9.16 -11.27 -16.08
CA GLY A 233 -7.74 -11.51 -16.38
C GLY A 233 -7.42 -12.06 -17.76
N ARG A 234 -8.23 -13.00 -18.26
CA ARG A 234 -7.94 -13.67 -19.55
C ARG A 234 -7.94 -12.69 -20.72
N SER A 235 -8.89 -11.76 -20.72
CA SER A 235 -9.03 -10.78 -21.81
C SER A 235 -7.84 -9.81 -21.85
N HIS A 236 -7.40 -9.35 -20.68
CA HIS A 236 -6.25 -8.47 -20.56
C HIS A 236 -4.95 -9.15 -20.97
N LYS A 237 -4.71 -10.38 -20.48
CA LYS A 237 -3.53 -11.17 -20.85
C LYS A 237 -3.43 -11.33 -22.37
N ASN A 238 -4.52 -11.72 -23.02
CA ASN A 238 -4.56 -11.90 -24.47
C ASN A 238 -4.31 -10.58 -25.21
N SER A 239 -4.94 -9.49 -24.78
CA SER A 239 -4.69 -8.16 -25.35
C SER A 239 -3.24 -7.72 -25.20
N LEU A 240 -2.59 -8.04 -24.07
CA LEU A 240 -1.17 -7.78 -23.87
C LEU A 240 -0.32 -8.62 -24.81
N ILE A 241 -0.64 -9.90 -25.00
CA ILE A 241 0.07 -10.77 -25.95
C ILE A 241 -0.06 -10.25 -27.38
N GLU A 242 -1.25 -9.81 -27.80
CA GLU A 242 -1.47 -9.18 -29.10
C GLU A 242 -0.63 -7.89 -29.26
N LYS A 243 -0.56 -7.05 -28.21
CA LYS A 243 0.30 -5.85 -28.21
C LYS A 243 1.78 -6.18 -28.30
N ILE A 244 2.23 -7.21 -27.59
CA ILE A 244 3.61 -7.72 -27.63
C ILE A 244 3.94 -8.17 -29.07
N GLU A 245 3.06 -8.92 -29.71
CA GLU A 245 3.25 -9.40 -31.08
C GLU A 245 3.24 -8.25 -32.11
N ALA A 246 2.33 -7.29 -31.95
CA ALA A 246 2.29 -6.08 -32.78
C ALA A 246 3.57 -5.23 -32.64
N LEU A 247 4.05 -5.05 -31.41
CA LEU A 247 5.29 -4.32 -31.13
C LEU A 247 6.51 -5.03 -31.73
N LYS A 248 6.59 -6.36 -31.59
CA LYS A 248 7.67 -7.17 -32.18
C LYS A 248 7.78 -6.93 -33.69
N ASN A 249 6.65 -6.86 -34.39
CA ASN A 249 6.61 -6.68 -35.84
C ASN A 249 6.90 -5.24 -36.30
N SER A 250 6.69 -4.25 -35.42
CA SER A 250 6.87 -2.83 -35.74
C SER A 250 8.12 -2.20 -35.15
N LEU A 251 8.87 -2.91 -34.30
CA LEU A 251 9.97 -2.37 -33.50
C LEU A 251 11.01 -1.59 -34.33
N ASN A 252 11.40 -2.11 -35.49
CA ASN A 252 12.40 -1.47 -36.36
C ASN A 252 11.91 -0.18 -37.04
N ALA A 253 10.61 0.08 -37.03
CA ALA A 253 10.02 1.30 -37.60
C ALA A 253 9.77 2.39 -36.54
N LEU A 254 9.91 2.06 -35.26
CA LEU A 254 9.69 2.99 -34.16
C LEU A 254 10.92 3.88 -33.95
N ASN A 255 10.69 5.13 -33.56
CA ASN A 255 11.76 6.01 -33.10
C ASN A 255 12.14 5.69 -31.64
N ILE A 256 13.28 6.22 -31.18
CA ILE A 256 13.82 5.98 -29.83
C ILE A 256 12.80 6.27 -28.73
N LYS A 257 12.07 7.38 -28.80
CA LYS A 257 11.08 7.76 -27.76
C LYS A 257 9.90 6.78 -27.73
N GLU A 258 9.46 6.31 -28.90
CA GLU A 258 8.41 5.30 -29.00
C GLU A 258 8.86 3.96 -28.43
N ILE A 259 10.12 3.57 -28.69
CA ILE A 259 10.71 2.34 -28.11
C ILE A 259 10.76 2.46 -26.59
N GLU A 260 11.26 3.58 -26.04
CA GLU A 260 11.31 3.81 -24.59
C GLU A 260 9.93 3.73 -23.94
N LEU A 261 8.92 4.39 -24.53
CA LEU A 261 7.55 4.38 -24.02
C LEU A 261 6.95 2.97 -24.03
N ASN A 262 7.08 2.24 -25.14
CA ASN A 262 6.57 0.88 -25.26
C ASN A 262 7.29 -0.08 -24.31
N LEU A 263 8.60 0.06 -24.16
CA LEU A 263 9.39 -0.74 -23.23
C LEU A 263 9.00 -0.49 -21.77
N SER A 264 8.80 0.78 -21.39
CA SER A 264 8.27 1.17 -20.07
C SER A 264 6.91 0.52 -19.79
N ILE A 265 5.97 0.61 -20.74
CA ILE A 265 4.65 -0.02 -20.63
C ILE A 265 4.77 -1.54 -20.44
N LEU A 266 5.61 -2.22 -21.22
CA LEU A 266 5.82 -3.65 -21.12
C LEU A 266 6.42 -4.06 -19.77
N LEU A 267 7.48 -3.37 -19.32
CA LEU A 267 8.10 -3.64 -18.02
C LEU A 267 7.11 -3.45 -16.88
N ASN A 268 6.27 -2.42 -16.96
CA ASN A 268 5.22 -2.16 -15.98
C ASN A 268 4.17 -3.29 -15.93
N PHE A 269 3.81 -3.88 -17.08
CA PHE A 269 2.94 -5.06 -17.09
C PHE A 269 3.61 -6.30 -16.51
N VAL A 270 4.88 -6.56 -16.86
CA VAL A 270 5.62 -7.69 -16.27
C VAL A 270 5.66 -7.55 -14.73
N LYS A 271 6.03 -6.36 -14.22
CA LYS A 271 6.07 -6.05 -12.79
C LYS A 271 4.72 -6.26 -12.10
N GLU A 272 3.61 -5.92 -12.75
CA GLU A 272 2.26 -6.19 -12.24
C GLU A 272 1.95 -7.68 -12.05
N TYR A 273 2.25 -8.50 -13.06
CA TYR A 273 2.07 -9.95 -12.92
C TYR A 273 3.03 -10.54 -11.88
N GLU A 274 4.27 -10.04 -11.79
CA GLU A 274 5.18 -10.44 -10.72
C GLU A 274 4.64 -10.09 -9.33
N LEU A 275 4.08 -8.89 -9.16
CA LEU A 275 3.46 -8.51 -7.90
C LEU A 275 2.29 -9.44 -7.57
N ARG A 276 1.43 -9.77 -8.55
CA ARG A 276 0.32 -10.72 -8.33
C ARG A 276 0.79 -12.11 -7.94
N VAL A 277 1.86 -12.62 -8.55
CA VAL A 277 2.48 -13.91 -8.17
C VAL A 277 3.07 -13.84 -6.77
N LEU A 278 3.70 -12.72 -6.40
CA LEU A 278 4.18 -12.52 -5.03
C LEU A 278 3.00 -12.58 -4.06
N LEU A 279 1.98 -11.76 -4.27
CA LEU A 279 0.84 -11.65 -3.35
C LEU A 279 0.01 -12.93 -3.21
N ASP A 280 -0.16 -13.72 -4.28
CA ASP A 280 -0.84 -15.03 -4.23
C ASP A 280 -0.04 -16.11 -4.99
N LYS A 281 1.06 -16.57 -4.37
CA LYS A 281 1.94 -17.63 -4.93
C LYS A 281 1.20 -18.94 -5.25
N ASN A 282 0.07 -19.16 -4.60
CA ASN A 282 -0.75 -20.35 -4.78
C ASN A 282 -1.73 -20.24 -5.96
N ASN A 283 -1.80 -19.08 -6.61
CA ASN A 283 -2.65 -18.88 -7.76
C ASN A 283 -1.92 -19.25 -9.06
N LYS A 284 -2.22 -20.46 -9.55
CA LYS A 284 -1.65 -20.99 -10.79
C LYS A 284 -1.87 -20.07 -12.00
N TYR A 285 -3.00 -19.35 -12.08
CA TYR A 285 -3.24 -18.43 -13.18
C TYR A 285 -2.20 -17.32 -13.24
N PHE A 286 -1.80 -16.73 -12.10
CA PHE A 286 -0.78 -15.69 -12.08
C PHE A 286 0.59 -16.24 -12.47
N THR A 287 0.98 -17.40 -11.94
CA THR A 287 2.27 -18.04 -12.24
C THR A 287 2.39 -18.41 -13.72
N ASP A 288 1.38 -19.07 -14.28
CA ASP A 288 1.36 -19.47 -15.69
C ASP A 288 1.34 -18.23 -16.61
N SER A 289 0.55 -17.21 -16.26
CA SER A 289 0.47 -15.96 -17.04
C SER A 289 1.79 -15.19 -17.01
N LEU A 290 2.45 -15.11 -15.84
CA LEU A 290 3.74 -14.44 -15.71
C LEU A 290 4.81 -15.15 -16.55
N LEU A 291 4.87 -16.48 -16.51
CA LEU A 291 5.82 -17.26 -17.29
C LEU A 291 5.62 -17.02 -18.79
N GLU A 292 4.38 -17.10 -19.27
CA GLU A 292 4.04 -16.84 -20.67
C GLU A 292 4.41 -15.42 -21.10
N ILE A 293 4.05 -14.41 -20.30
CA ILE A 293 4.37 -13.01 -20.57
C ILE A 293 5.89 -12.83 -20.63
N LYS A 294 6.65 -13.31 -19.64
CA LYS A 294 8.11 -13.20 -19.60
C LYS A 294 8.76 -13.81 -20.84
N LEU A 295 8.33 -15.02 -21.22
CA LEU A 295 8.86 -15.71 -22.40
C LEU A 295 8.61 -14.91 -23.68
N LYS A 296 7.42 -14.32 -23.83
CA LYS A 296 7.07 -13.52 -25.02
C LYS A 296 7.70 -12.12 -25.02
N THR A 297 7.86 -11.47 -23.86
CA THR A 297 8.44 -10.13 -23.76
C THR A 297 9.96 -10.14 -23.85
N ALA A 298 10.64 -11.19 -23.37
CA ALA A 298 12.10 -11.20 -23.27
C ALA A 298 12.83 -10.87 -24.58
N PRO A 299 12.48 -11.45 -25.75
CA PRO A 299 13.13 -11.10 -27.01
C PRO A 299 12.95 -9.63 -27.41
N ILE A 300 11.77 -9.05 -27.12
CA ILE A 300 11.44 -7.67 -27.45
C ILE A 300 12.20 -6.71 -26.55
N ILE A 301 12.27 -7.01 -25.25
CA ILE A 301 13.05 -6.23 -24.28
C ILE A 301 14.52 -6.23 -24.72
N THR A 302 15.10 -7.39 -25.02
CA THR A 302 16.49 -7.50 -25.47
C THR A 302 16.73 -6.68 -26.73
N GLU A 303 15.85 -6.75 -27.72
CA GLU A 303 16.01 -6.00 -28.96
C GLU A 303 15.79 -4.49 -28.79
N SER A 304 14.81 -4.10 -27.97
CA SER A 304 14.57 -2.69 -27.62
C SER A 304 15.78 -2.07 -26.93
N LEU A 305 16.39 -2.79 -25.99
CA LEU A 305 17.60 -2.32 -25.28
C LEU A 305 18.77 -2.11 -26.26
N LYS A 306 18.95 -2.99 -27.25
CA LYS A 306 19.97 -2.79 -28.30
C LYS A 306 19.72 -1.51 -29.10
N HIS A 307 18.48 -1.25 -29.52
CA HIS A 307 18.12 -0.02 -30.23
C HIS A 307 18.40 1.23 -29.39
N LEU A 308 18.21 1.15 -28.07
CA LEU A 308 18.52 2.23 -27.13
C LEU A 308 20.01 2.32 -26.77
N GLN A 309 20.86 1.44 -27.30
CA GLN A 309 22.28 1.33 -26.93
C GLN A 309 22.49 1.13 -25.43
N LEU A 310 21.49 0.57 -24.74
CA LEU A 310 21.57 0.22 -23.34
C LEU A 310 22.11 -1.20 -23.24
N SER A 311 23.13 -1.40 -22.41
CA SER A 311 23.63 -2.74 -22.17
C SER A 311 22.56 -3.59 -21.48
N THR A 312 22.37 -4.81 -21.97
CA THR A 312 21.63 -5.85 -21.23
C THR A 312 22.30 -6.16 -19.89
N ASN A 313 23.61 -5.87 -19.80
CA ASN A 313 24.48 -6.06 -18.65
C ASN A 313 24.62 -4.80 -17.78
N SER A 314 23.74 -3.81 -17.90
CA SER A 314 23.61 -2.75 -16.87
C SER A 314 23.13 -3.30 -15.51
N ILE A 315 22.98 -4.63 -15.44
CA ILE A 315 22.80 -5.51 -14.29
C ILE A 315 24.15 -6.12 -13.86
N ASP A 316 25.29 -5.50 -14.16
CA ASP A 316 26.57 -5.88 -13.54
C ASP A 316 26.58 -5.40 -12.08
N PHE A 317 26.07 -6.29 -11.23
CA PHE A 317 26.14 -6.22 -9.79
C PHE A 317 27.62 -6.27 -9.37
N PHE A 318 28.05 -5.24 -8.62
CA PHE A 318 29.39 -5.06 -8.06
C PHE A 318 30.50 -4.62 -9.02
N ASN A 319 30.87 -3.34 -8.90
CA ASN A 319 32.23 -2.88 -9.18
C ASN A 319 32.86 -2.17 -7.96
N VAL A 320 32.41 -2.48 -6.75
CA VAL A 320 33.23 -2.16 -5.57
C VAL A 320 34.34 -3.20 -5.54
N SER A 321 35.60 -2.78 -5.63
CA SER A 321 36.75 -3.69 -5.57
C SER A 321 36.73 -4.48 -4.26
N ILE A 322 36.28 -5.74 -4.33
CA ILE A 322 36.06 -6.61 -3.17
C ILE A 322 37.35 -6.78 -2.35
N ASN A 323 38.51 -6.73 -3.00
CA ASN A 323 39.82 -6.86 -2.35
C ASN A 323 40.03 -5.79 -1.25
N ILE A 324 39.54 -4.56 -1.47
CA ILE A 324 39.68 -3.47 -0.48
C ILE A 324 38.71 -3.67 0.69
N ILE A 325 37.51 -4.18 0.41
CA ILE A 325 36.51 -4.41 1.44
C ILE A 325 36.92 -5.58 2.34
N ASN A 326 37.56 -6.62 1.79
CA ASN A 326 37.98 -7.80 2.55
C ASN A 326 38.91 -7.49 3.72
N GLU A 327 39.91 -6.62 3.54
CA GLU A 327 40.82 -6.23 4.63
C GLU A 327 40.08 -5.46 5.74
N SER A 328 39.20 -4.53 5.36
CA SER A 328 38.43 -3.74 6.32
C SER A 328 37.38 -4.60 7.04
N LEU A 329 36.72 -5.51 6.34
CA LEU A 329 35.72 -6.43 6.87
C LEU A 329 36.32 -7.49 7.78
N TYR A 330 37.52 -8.01 7.48
CA TYR A 330 38.23 -8.95 8.36
C TYR A 330 38.49 -8.35 9.76
N ASN A 331 38.73 -7.04 9.79
CA ASN A 331 38.93 -6.28 11.02
C ASN A 331 37.62 -5.82 11.68
N PHE A 332 36.50 -5.87 10.96
CA PHE A 332 35.18 -5.51 11.46
C PHE A 332 34.60 -6.63 12.34
N LYS A 333 35.13 -6.75 13.56
CA LYS A 333 34.61 -7.65 14.59
C LYS A 333 33.67 -6.90 15.53
N LEU A 334 32.38 -6.92 15.24
CA LEU A 334 31.38 -6.48 16.20
C LEU A 334 31.15 -7.57 17.24
N LYS A 335 31.56 -7.34 18.49
CA LYS A 335 31.07 -8.12 19.63
C LYS A 335 29.68 -7.61 19.96
N LEU A 336 28.66 -8.25 19.41
CA LEU A 336 27.28 -7.91 19.66
C LEU A 336 26.76 -8.73 20.84
N ASN A 337 26.20 -8.03 21.83
CA ASN A 337 25.38 -8.68 22.84
C ASN A 337 24.00 -8.88 22.22
N TYR A 338 23.48 -10.11 22.29
CA TYR A 338 22.12 -10.40 21.87
C TYR A 338 21.16 -9.52 22.66
N PHE A 339 20.29 -8.81 21.95
CA PHE A 339 19.30 -7.93 22.55
C PHE A 339 17.90 -8.43 22.20
N ASP A 340 17.15 -8.90 23.19
CA ASP A 340 15.81 -9.43 23.00
C ASP A 340 14.81 -8.29 22.75
N THR A 341 14.46 -8.07 21.49
CA THR A 341 13.48 -7.05 21.09
C THR A 341 12.09 -7.29 21.65
N ASP A 342 11.74 -8.54 21.91
CA ASP A 342 10.41 -8.93 22.35
C ASP A 342 10.21 -8.57 23.84
N SER A 343 11.30 -8.32 24.57
CA SER A 343 11.29 -7.84 25.95
C SER A 343 10.99 -6.34 26.09
N ILE A 344 11.09 -5.55 25.03
CA ILE A 344 10.76 -4.12 25.07
C ILE A 344 9.25 -3.96 24.96
N ASN A 345 8.66 -3.27 25.95
CA ASN A 345 7.29 -2.78 25.85
C ASN A 345 7.21 -1.61 24.84
N PHE A 346 7.15 -1.96 23.56
CA PHE A 346 7.06 -1.03 22.45
C PHE A 346 5.76 -1.26 21.68
N SER A 347 5.05 -0.17 21.37
CA SER A 347 3.91 -0.19 20.47
C SER A 347 3.91 1.08 19.64
N MET A 348 4.03 0.93 18.32
CA MET A 348 3.98 2.04 17.39
C MET A 348 3.10 1.69 16.20
N SER A 349 2.26 2.63 15.76
CA SER A 349 1.46 2.44 14.56
C SER A 349 2.32 2.58 13.30
N PRO A 350 1.96 1.93 12.19
CA PRO A 350 2.69 2.09 10.93
C PRO A 350 2.81 3.54 10.47
N ARG A 351 1.72 4.31 10.64
CA ARG A 351 1.71 5.73 10.25
C ARG A 351 2.75 6.51 11.02
N LYS A 352 2.89 6.26 12.33
CA LYS A 352 3.90 6.94 13.15
C LYS A 352 5.32 6.57 12.72
N VAL A 353 5.58 5.32 12.36
CA VAL A 353 6.88 4.91 11.76
C VAL A 353 7.13 5.70 10.47
N ILE A 354 6.17 5.73 9.56
CA ILE A 354 6.28 6.44 8.27
C ILE A 354 6.52 7.94 8.48
N ASP A 355 5.79 8.58 9.39
CA ASP A 355 5.96 10.01 9.69
C ASP A 355 7.37 10.31 10.24
N ILE A 356 7.88 9.45 11.14
CA ILE A 356 9.26 9.56 11.65
C ILE A 356 10.25 9.38 10.50
N MET A 357 10.06 8.37 9.64
CA MET A 357 10.95 8.12 8.51
C MET A 357 10.95 9.25 7.49
N ASN A 358 9.79 9.86 7.22
CA ASN A 358 9.70 11.05 6.37
C ASN A 358 10.48 12.23 6.96
N SER A 359 10.40 12.45 8.27
CA SER A 359 11.20 13.48 8.94
C SER A 359 12.70 13.18 8.80
N ILE A 360 13.13 11.97 9.18
CA ILE A 360 14.53 11.55 9.14
C ILE A 360 15.11 11.72 7.73
N TRP A 361 14.45 11.18 6.71
CA TRP A 361 14.95 11.26 5.34
C TRP A 361 14.79 12.66 4.74
N GLY A 362 13.77 13.42 5.14
CA GLY A 362 13.57 14.81 4.71
C GLY A 362 14.64 15.76 5.24
N ASP A 363 15.17 15.49 6.43
CA ASP A 363 16.30 16.22 7.02
C ASP A 363 17.64 15.89 6.31
N LEU A 364 17.76 14.70 5.73
CA LEU A 364 18.98 14.23 5.05
C LEU A 364 18.98 14.49 3.54
N ILE A 365 17.82 14.48 2.88
CA ILE A 365 17.68 14.60 1.43
C ILE A 365 16.65 15.68 1.13
N LYS A 366 17.12 16.87 0.73
CA LYS A 366 16.23 18.03 0.51
C LYS A 366 15.18 17.77 -0.56
N ASP A 367 15.54 17.02 -1.60
CA ASP A 367 14.66 16.66 -2.71
C ASP A 367 13.48 15.76 -2.28
N LEU A 368 13.54 15.11 -1.12
CA LEU A 368 12.45 14.27 -0.63
C LEU A 368 11.18 15.09 -0.36
N ASN A 369 11.32 16.36 0.04
CA ASN A 369 10.18 17.26 0.25
C ASN A 369 9.41 17.55 -1.05
N LEU A 370 10.03 17.30 -2.21
CA LEU A 370 9.37 17.39 -3.52
C LEU A 370 8.63 16.09 -3.89
N LEU A 371 8.84 15.01 -3.14
CA LEU A 371 8.25 13.71 -3.38
C LEU A 371 6.99 13.53 -2.54
N ASP A 372 5.87 13.31 -3.22
CA ASP A 372 4.62 12.91 -2.57
C ASP A 372 4.68 11.42 -2.18
N MET A 373 5.43 11.12 -1.12
CA MET A 373 5.63 9.75 -0.63
C MET A 373 4.34 9.13 -0.10
N GLU A 374 3.43 9.94 0.44
CA GLU A 374 2.15 9.47 0.97
C GLU A 374 1.27 8.86 -0.12
N ASN A 375 1.23 9.46 -1.32
CA ASN A 375 0.50 8.89 -2.45
C ASN A 375 1.34 7.99 -3.36
N SER A 376 2.66 7.96 -3.18
CA SER A 376 3.57 7.16 -4.00
C SER A 376 3.81 5.75 -3.46
N VAL A 377 3.38 5.42 -2.25
CA VAL A 377 3.62 4.11 -1.63
C VAL A 377 2.30 3.48 -1.21
N LEU A 378 2.07 2.25 -1.67
CA LEU A 378 0.95 1.42 -1.25
C LEU A 378 1.46 0.38 -0.24
N PHE A 379 0.84 0.37 0.93
CA PHE A 379 1.22 -0.51 2.03
C PHE A 379 0.22 -1.66 2.18
N ASP A 380 0.75 -2.87 2.21
CA ASP A 380 0.07 -4.06 2.68
C ASP A 380 0.76 -4.53 3.94
N LEU A 381 0.16 -4.20 5.09
CA LEU A 381 0.74 -4.46 6.43
C LEU A 381 0.03 -5.58 7.20
N ARG A 382 -0.91 -6.25 6.55
CA ARG A 382 -1.72 -7.31 7.15
C ARG A 382 -0.87 -8.47 7.67
N ASP A 383 -1.41 -9.18 8.65
CA ASP A 383 -0.96 -10.51 9.02
C ASP A 383 -2.07 -11.51 8.70
N THR A 384 -2.00 -12.10 7.49
CA THR A 384 -2.98 -13.07 7.00
C THR A 384 -2.29 -14.36 6.61
N GLU A 385 -3.03 -15.47 6.67
CA GLU A 385 -2.54 -16.82 6.32
C GLU A 385 -1.96 -16.89 4.91
N ASP A 386 -2.57 -16.19 3.94
CA ASP A 386 -2.11 -16.20 2.54
C ASP A 386 -0.94 -15.25 2.26
N LYS A 387 -0.54 -14.43 3.24
CA LYS A 387 0.51 -13.45 3.01
C LYS A 387 1.86 -14.13 2.91
N ILE A 388 2.71 -13.63 2.01
CA ILE A 388 4.11 -14.03 1.99
C ILE A 388 4.74 -13.72 3.36
N GLU A 389 5.43 -14.70 3.91
CA GLU A 389 6.18 -14.55 5.16
C GLU A 389 7.27 -13.48 5.07
N LYS A 390 7.96 -13.40 3.94
CA LYS A 390 9.06 -12.45 3.72
C LYS A 390 8.53 -11.07 3.29
N SER A 391 8.99 -10.03 4.00
CA SER A 391 8.78 -8.64 3.63
C SER A 391 9.43 -8.29 2.30
N PHE A 392 8.84 -7.35 1.57
CA PHE A 392 9.45 -6.80 0.36
C PHE A 392 8.92 -5.41 0.01
N CYS A 393 9.77 -4.65 -0.68
CA CYS A 393 9.45 -3.42 -1.37
C CYS A 393 9.64 -3.62 -2.87
N LYS A 394 8.60 -3.31 -3.66
CA LYS A 394 8.60 -3.51 -5.11
C LYS A 394 8.26 -2.24 -5.86
N PHE A 395 9.20 -1.79 -6.70
CA PHE A 395 8.97 -0.72 -7.64
C PHE A 395 8.11 -1.19 -8.84
N MET A 396 7.05 -0.45 -9.13
CA MET A 396 6.05 -0.84 -10.15
C MET A 396 6.09 -0.01 -11.43
N GLY A 397 7.00 0.97 -11.52
CA GLY A 397 7.04 1.97 -12.60
C GLY A 397 7.00 3.39 -12.05
N LYS A 398 7.55 4.37 -12.79
CA LYS A 398 7.66 5.77 -12.33
C LYS A 398 6.30 6.39 -11.98
N HIS A 399 5.27 6.00 -12.71
CA HIS A 399 3.91 6.53 -12.58
C HIS A 399 2.99 5.62 -11.74
N LYS A 400 3.52 4.54 -11.16
CA LYS A 400 2.77 3.63 -10.30
C LYS A 400 3.26 3.75 -8.87
N PRO A 401 2.38 3.48 -7.89
CA PRO A 401 2.82 3.42 -6.51
C PRO A 401 3.81 2.28 -6.31
N ILE A 402 4.79 2.51 -5.45
CA ILE A 402 5.70 1.49 -4.92
C ILE A 402 4.91 0.62 -3.94
N TYR A 403 5.08 -0.69 -4.00
CA TYR A 403 4.34 -1.60 -3.15
C TYR A 403 5.23 -2.10 -2.01
N ILE A 404 4.80 -1.92 -0.76
CA ILE A 404 5.42 -2.51 0.42
C ILE A 404 4.50 -3.58 0.99
N SER A 405 5.02 -4.80 1.13
CA SER A 405 4.33 -5.91 1.77
C SER A 405 5.12 -6.37 2.98
N MET A 406 4.50 -6.36 4.15
CA MET A 406 5.07 -7.01 5.34
C MET A 406 4.01 -7.31 6.39
N LYS A 407 4.30 -8.22 7.32
CA LYS A 407 3.45 -8.41 8.50
C LYS A 407 3.80 -7.35 9.55
N TYR A 408 2.81 -6.59 10.01
CA TYR A 408 3.03 -5.55 11.00
C TYR A 408 2.13 -5.76 12.23
N ASP A 409 2.77 -5.92 13.38
CA ASP A 409 2.14 -6.24 14.66
C ASP A 409 2.39 -5.17 15.74
N CYS A 410 2.87 -3.99 15.34
CA CYS A 410 3.23 -2.86 16.20
C CYS A 410 4.42 -3.11 17.16
N THR A 411 5.12 -4.25 17.06
CA THR A 411 6.35 -4.50 17.81
C THR A 411 7.52 -3.68 17.28
N LEU A 412 8.60 -3.58 18.07
CA LEU A 412 9.83 -2.90 17.63
C LEU A 412 10.42 -3.56 16.39
N LYS A 413 10.38 -4.90 16.33
CA LYS A 413 10.85 -5.67 15.19
C LYS A 413 10.09 -5.31 13.90
N SER A 414 8.76 -5.27 13.94
CA SER A 414 7.98 -4.88 12.74
C SER A 414 8.13 -3.39 12.41
N ALA A 415 8.34 -2.52 13.40
CA ALA A 415 8.68 -1.11 13.13
C ALA A 415 10.01 -0.95 12.40
N LEU A 416 11.05 -1.68 12.79
CA LEU A 416 12.35 -1.69 12.11
C LEU A 416 12.23 -2.24 10.69
N VAL A 417 11.56 -3.37 10.49
CA VAL A 417 11.33 -3.92 9.14
C VAL A 417 10.52 -2.96 8.26
N LEU A 418 9.54 -2.23 8.82
CA LEU A 418 8.83 -1.21 8.04
C LEU A 418 9.76 -0.06 7.64
N SER A 419 10.64 0.38 8.54
CA SER A 419 11.64 1.41 8.22
C SER A 419 12.61 0.97 7.11
N HIS A 420 12.99 -0.31 7.08
CA HIS A 420 13.79 -0.92 6.03
C HIS A 420 13.10 -0.84 4.67
N GLU A 421 11.90 -1.40 4.57
CA GLU A 421 11.16 -1.47 3.30
C GLU A 421 10.75 -0.08 2.81
N TYR A 422 10.46 0.84 3.74
CA TYR A 422 10.15 2.22 3.38
C TYR A 422 11.36 2.97 2.82
N SER A 423 12.56 2.68 3.33
CA SER A 423 13.80 3.26 2.81
C SER A 423 14.15 2.75 1.41
N HIS A 424 13.81 1.48 1.08
CA HIS A 424 13.81 1.05 -0.32
C HIS A 424 12.85 1.86 -1.19
N ALA A 425 11.64 2.18 -0.69
CA ALA A 425 10.68 2.97 -1.45
C ALA A 425 11.20 4.39 -1.72
N ILE A 426 11.85 5.02 -0.73
CA ILE A 426 12.52 6.32 -0.89
C ILE A 426 13.60 6.25 -1.97
N HIS A 427 14.48 5.25 -1.90
CA HIS A 427 15.52 5.02 -2.91
C HIS A 427 14.93 4.87 -4.32
N PHE A 428 13.91 4.02 -4.48
CA PHE A 428 13.25 3.83 -5.77
C PHE A 428 12.61 5.12 -6.27
N LYS A 429 12.00 5.91 -5.39
CA LYS A 429 11.36 7.16 -5.78
C LYS A 429 12.39 8.18 -6.27
N LEU A 430 13.46 8.39 -5.50
CA LEU A 430 14.55 9.31 -5.84
C LEU A 430 15.22 8.94 -7.18
N THR A 431 15.57 7.66 -7.35
CA THR A 431 16.25 7.19 -8.56
C THR A 431 15.35 7.21 -9.80
N SER A 432 14.03 7.03 -9.62
CA SER A 432 13.06 7.11 -10.71
C SER A 432 12.78 8.53 -11.24
N MET A 433 13.22 9.59 -10.53
CA MET A 433 12.95 10.97 -10.94
C MET A 433 13.45 11.28 -12.35
N LYS A 434 14.66 10.79 -12.67
CA LYS A 434 15.32 11.00 -13.98
C LYS A 434 14.72 10.17 -15.11
N GLY A 435 13.93 9.13 -14.81
CA GLY A 435 13.30 8.27 -15.79
C GLY A 435 13.21 6.82 -15.31
N GLU A 436 12.37 6.02 -15.95
CA GLU A 436 12.16 4.62 -15.54
C GLU A 436 13.41 3.74 -15.75
N PHE A 437 14.25 4.07 -16.73
CA PHE A 437 15.50 3.34 -16.99
C PHE A 437 16.69 3.88 -16.20
N SER A 438 16.48 4.87 -15.33
CA SER A 438 17.52 5.44 -14.46
C SER A 438 17.48 4.87 -13.04
N ILE A 439 16.64 3.86 -12.80
CA ILE A 439 16.49 3.27 -11.48
C ILE A 439 17.75 2.51 -11.13
N GLU A 440 18.34 2.91 -10.01
CA GLU A 440 19.46 2.21 -9.42
C GLU A 440 18.95 0.94 -8.73
N ASN A 441 19.29 -0.22 -9.29
CA ASN A 441 18.80 -1.51 -8.80
C ASN A 441 19.94 -2.45 -8.36
N ARG A 442 21.16 -1.93 -8.19
CA ARG A 442 22.27 -2.68 -7.59
C ARG A 442 21.87 -3.06 -6.17
N THR A 443 21.79 -4.36 -5.88
CA THR A 443 21.35 -4.90 -4.59
C THR A 443 22.09 -4.28 -3.41
N VAL A 444 23.40 -4.05 -3.54
CA VAL A 444 24.20 -3.41 -2.47
C VAL A 444 23.71 -2.02 -2.12
N LEU A 445 23.35 -1.20 -3.11
CA LEU A 445 22.88 0.15 -2.84
C LEU A 445 21.47 0.13 -2.26
N LEU A 446 20.61 -0.72 -2.79
CA LEU A 446 19.27 -0.91 -2.25
C LEU A 446 19.32 -1.26 -0.77
N GLU A 447 20.10 -2.29 -0.42
CA GLU A 447 20.26 -2.76 0.95
C GLU A 447 21.03 -1.75 1.81
N PHE A 448 21.96 -0.98 1.24
CA PHE A 448 22.65 0.11 1.94
C PHE A 448 21.64 1.16 2.41
N PHE A 449 20.76 1.63 1.52
CA PHE A 449 19.72 2.60 1.86
C PHE A 449 18.76 2.06 2.92
N SER A 450 18.35 0.80 2.81
CA SER A 450 17.42 0.22 3.77
C SER A 450 18.02 0.02 5.15
N ILE A 451 19.26 -0.49 5.24
CA ILE A 451 19.98 -0.65 6.50
C ILE A 451 20.29 0.71 7.15
N LEU A 452 20.73 1.70 6.35
CA LEU A 452 20.94 3.06 6.86
C LEU A 452 19.65 3.65 7.44
N GLY A 453 18.51 3.43 6.76
CA GLY A 453 17.19 3.82 7.26
C GLY A 453 16.81 3.16 8.59
N GLU A 454 17.07 1.86 8.75
CA GLU A 454 16.88 1.15 10.03
C GLU A 454 17.75 1.77 11.16
N MET A 455 19.03 2.06 10.88
CA MET A 455 19.95 2.66 11.85
C MET A 455 19.49 4.04 12.29
N LEU A 456 19.10 4.89 11.33
CA LEU A 456 18.59 6.23 11.62
C LEU A 456 17.29 6.18 12.42
N PHE A 457 16.37 5.27 12.10
CA PHE A 457 15.15 5.06 12.86
C PHE A 457 15.44 4.62 14.29
N ALA A 458 16.30 3.61 14.47
CA ALA A 458 16.72 3.15 15.79
C ALA A 458 17.36 4.28 16.62
N ASN A 459 18.24 5.06 16.00
CA ASN A 459 18.88 6.22 16.64
C ASN A 459 17.85 7.26 17.08
N TYR A 460 16.84 7.55 16.23
CA TYR A 460 15.74 8.43 16.59
C TYR A 460 15.00 7.91 17.83
N LEU A 461 14.68 6.62 17.88
CA LEU A 461 13.98 6.03 19.03
C LEU A 461 14.80 6.13 20.32
N ILE A 462 16.12 5.91 20.24
CA ILE A 462 17.04 6.00 21.40
C ILE A 462 17.15 7.45 21.88
N ASN A 463 17.38 8.40 20.97
CA ASN A 463 17.58 9.81 21.32
C ASN A 463 16.33 10.48 21.88
N ASN A 464 15.14 9.99 21.50
CA ASN A 464 13.86 10.44 22.05
C ASN A 464 13.39 9.59 23.25
N GLU A 465 14.24 8.72 23.80
CA GLU A 465 13.96 7.87 24.97
C GLU A 465 12.71 6.98 24.79
N ILE A 466 12.35 6.64 23.54
CA ILE A 466 11.23 5.75 23.23
C ILE A 466 11.62 4.29 23.51
N ILE A 467 12.89 3.96 23.28
CA ILE A 467 13.49 2.67 23.65
C ILE A 467 14.73 2.91 24.53
N PRO A 468 15.16 1.91 25.33
CA PRO A 468 16.34 2.06 26.17
C PRO A 468 17.59 2.38 25.35
N LYS A 469 18.56 3.06 25.98
CA LYS A 469 19.88 3.29 25.38
C LYS A 469 20.59 1.95 25.21
N THR A 470 20.57 1.44 23.99
CA THR A 470 21.14 0.14 23.60
C THR A 470 22.06 0.33 22.40
N CYS A 471 22.90 -0.67 22.13
CA CYS A 471 23.70 -0.67 20.91
C CYS A 471 22.76 -0.87 19.71
N ILE A 472 22.72 0.10 18.77
CA ILE A 472 21.91 0.00 17.54
C ILE A 472 22.21 -1.31 16.79
N PHE A 473 23.47 -1.72 16.71
CA PHE A 473 23.86 -2.95 16.03
C PHE A 473 23.30 -4.21 16.70
N SER A 474 23.25 -4.24 18.03
CA SER A 474 22.60 -5.33 18.76
C SER A 474 21.10 -5.39 18.48
N LEU A 475 20.46 -4.23 18.31
CA LEU A 475 19.04 -4.13 17.96
C LEU A 475 18.76 -4.60 16.52
N LEU A 476 19.62 -4.19 15.58
CA LEU A 476 19.49 -4.60 14.18
C LEU A 476 19.80 -6.09 14.02
N GLU A 477 20.89 -6.60 14.60
CA GLU A 477 21.22 -8.02 14.53
C GLU A 477 20.11 -8.92 15.09
N SER A 478 19.52 -8.55 16.23
CA SER A 478 18.43 -9.34 16.82
C SER A 478 17.13 -9.26 16.01
N SER A 479 16.93 -8.17 15.28
CA SER A 479 15.80 -7.98 14.38
C SER A 479 16.01 -8.62 13.00
N ASN A 480 17.27 -8.82 12.60
CA ASN A 480 17.62 -9.14 11.22
C ASN A 480 18.04 -10.60 11.03
N PHE A 481 17.12 -11.37 10.46
CA PHE A 481 17.31 -12.76 10.05
C PHE A 481 18.54 -12.93 9.12
N TYR A 482 18.82 -11.95 8.26
CA TYR A 482 19.85 -12.07 7.23
C TYR A 482 21.28 -12.05 7.79
N PHE A 483 21.54 -11.31 8.85
CA PHE A 483 22.90 -11.26 9.41
C PHE A 483 23.28 -12.62 9.98
N LYS A 484 22.43 -13.22 10.81
CA LYS A 484 22.71 -14.49 11.48
C LYS A 484 22.95 -15.65 10.52
N GLU A 485 22.14 -15.77 9.46
CA GLU A 485 22.28 -16.87 8.49
C GLU A 485 23.46 -16.69 7.54
N ASN A 486 23.81 -15.46 7.17
CA ASN A 486 24.84 -15.21 6.16
C ASN A 486 26.21 -14.87 6.76
N TYR A 487 26.30 -14.50 8.04
CA TYR A 487 27.56 -14.08 8.66
C TYR A 487 28.60 -15.20 8.69
N GLU A 488 28.20 -16.44 9.03
CA GLU A 488 29.13 -17.57 8.98
C GLU A 488 29.57 -17.93 7.55
N GLY A 489 28.65 -17.87 6.59
CA GLY A 489 28.96 -18.08 5.18
C GLY A 489 29.93 -17.02 4.65
N TYR A 490 29.76 -15.77 5.08
CA TYR A 490 30.63 -14.65 4.75
C TYR A 490 32.03 -14.82 5.33
N ILE A 491 32.17 -15.14 6.63
CA ILE A 491 33.48 -15.40 7.26
C ILE A 491 34.23 -16.56 6.59
N LYS A 492 33.50 -17.58 6.14
CA LYS A 492 34.07 -18.77 5.51
C LYS A 492 34.40 -18.56 4.02
N CYS A 493 33.86 -17.52 3.38
CA CYS A 493 34.14 -17.21 1.98
C CYS A 493 35.52 -16.58 1.80
N GLN A 494 36.54 -17.44 1.72
CA GLN A 494 37.88 -17.03 1.27
C GLN A 494 37.94 -16.72 -0.23
N ASN A 495 36.97 -17.22 -1.02
CA ASN A 495 36.83 -16.96 -2.45
C ASN A 495 35.39 -16.56 -2.80
N PHE A 496 35.20 -15.31 -3.22
CA PHE A 496 33.88 -14.77 -3.63
C PHE A 496 33.34 -15.42 -4.91
N ASN A 497 34.19 -16.12 -5.67
CA ASN A 497 33.79 -16.86 -6.88
C ASN A 497 32.91 -18.09 -6.58
N GLU A 498 32.83 -18.55 -5.33
CA GLU A 498 32.10 -19.77 -4.95
C GLU A 498 30.68 -19.51 -4.41
N VAL A 499 30.28 -18.24 -4.23
CA VAL A 499 28.96 -17.91 -3.66
C VAL A 499 27.90 -17.91 -4.75
N ASN A 500 27.11 -18.98 -4.78
CA ASN A 500 26.04 -19.20 -5.76
C ASN A 500 24.84 -18.23 -5.65
N SER A 501 24.80 -17.31 -4.67
CA SER A 501 23.73 -16.30 -4.59
C SER A 501 24.28 -14.89 -4.32
N LEU A 502 24.04 -13.98 -5.27
CA LEU A 502 24.38 -12.56 -5.20
C LEU A 502 23.83 -11.87 -3.94
N TYR A 503 22.70 -12.36 -3.41
CA TYR A 503 22.05 -11.79 -2.22
C TYR A 503 22.85 -12.03 -0.94
N GLY A 504 23.49 -13.19 -0.79
CA GLY A 504 24.26 -13.55 0.40
C GLY A 504 25.47 -12.66 0.66
N LEU A 505 26.03 -12.05 -0.40
CA LEU A 505 27.17 -11.12 -0.32
C LEU A 505 26.76 -9.64 -0.26
N SER A 506 25.63 -9.30 -0.90
CA SER A 506 25.17 -7.91 -0.98
C SER A 506 24.85 -7.35 0.40
N TYR A 507 24.13 -8.12 1.22
CA TYR A 507 23.66 -7.64 2.51
C TYR A 507 24.80 -7.33 3.51
N PRO A 508 25.78 -8.23 3.76
CA PRO A 508 26.89 -7.92 4.67
C PRO A 508 27.73 -6.70 4.25
N ILE A 509 27.98 -6.55 2.95
CA ILE A 509 28.72 -5.41 2.40
C ILE A 509 27.92 -4.13 2.61
N SER A 510 26.63 -4.15 2.31
CA SER A 510 25.71 -3.03 2.52
C SER A 510 25.65 -2.62 3.98
N PHE A 511 25.59 -3.61 4.88
CA PHE A 511 25.59 -3.39 6.32
C PHE A 511 26.85 -2.69 6.78
N PHE A 512 28.02 -3.17 6.35
CA PHE A 512 29.30 -2.56 6.70
C PHE A 512 29.40 -1.11 6.19
N LEU A 513 29.03 -0.87 4.93
CA LEU A 513 29.04 0.47 4.36
C LEU A 513 28.06 1.41 5.10
N ALA A 514 26.84 0.96 5.36
CA ALA A 514 25.84 1.74 6.10
C ALA A 514 26.29 2.04 7.53
N SER A 515 26.88 1.05 8.22
CA SER A 515 27.45 1.20 9.56
C SER A 515 28.51 2.31 9.58
N LYS A 516 29.43 2.28 8.61
CA LYS A 516 30.53 3.23 8.53
C LYS A 516 30.01 4.65 8.32
N VAL A 517 29.15 4.85 7.32
CA VAL A 517 28.53 6.15 7.03
C VAL A 517 27.73 6.67 8.22
N PHE A 518 26.96 5.80 8.87
CA PHE A 518 26.18 6.16 10.05
C PHE A 518 27.06 6.64 11.21
N PHE A 519 28.14 5.93 11.53
CA PHE A 519 29.05 6.31 12.62
C PHE A 519 29.79 7.61 12.35
N GLU A 520 30.29 7.79 11.12
CA GLU A 520 31.14 8.93 10.78
C GLU A 520 30.31 10.21 10.56
N HIS A 521 29.08 10.09 10.05
CA HIS A 521 28.37 11.23 9.45
C HIS A 521 26.87 11.34 9.75
N SER A 522 26.28 10.50 10.61
CA SER A 522 24.83 10.60 10.90
C SER A 522 24.37 11.95 11.48
N HIS A 523 25.30 12.78 11.97
CA HIS A 523 25.04 14.12 12.48
C HIS A 523 25.33 15.26 11.48
N ASP A 524 25.95 14.97 10.33
CA ASP A 524 26.28 15.96 9.31
C ASP A 524 25.30 15.85 8.13
N SER A 525 24.19 16.57 8.21
CA SER A 525 23.16 16.57 7.15
C SER A 525 23.68 17.08 5.81
N SER A 526 24.66 18.00 5.81
CA SER A 526 25.22 18.53 4.56
C SER A 526 26.08 17.48 3.85
N PHE A 527 26.88 16.72 4.61
CA PHE A 527 27.62 15.60 4.07
C PHE A 527 26.67 14.53 3.53
N MET A 528 25.67 14.14 4.32
CA MET A 528 24.73 13.09 3.94
C MET A 528 23.94 13.45 2.68
N ASP A 529 23.47 14.68 2.55
CA ASP A 529 22.76 15.17 1.36
C ASP A 529 23.65 15.05 0.10
N ASP A 530 24.88 15.56 0.15
CA ASP A 530 25.83 15.48 -0.97
C ASP A 530 26.24 14.04 -1.29
N PHE A 531 26.53 13.23 -0.26
CA PHE A 531 26.91 11.83 -0.41
C PHE A 531 25.78 10.98 -1.01
N LEU A 532 24.56 11.10 -0.51
CA LEU A 532 23.40 10.36 -1.03
C LEU A 532 23.03 10.84 -2.44
N HIS A 533 23.08 12.14 -2.70
CA HIS A 533 22.86 12.68 -4.05
C HIS A 533 23.91 12.15 -5.05
N LYS A 534 25.18 12.06 -4.63
CA LYS A 534 26.24 11.42 -5.42
C LYS A 534 25.93 9.93 -5.65
N LEU A 535 25.59 9.17 -4.62
CA LEU A 535 25.25 7.75 -4.78
C LEU A 535 24.08 7.51 -5.74
N ILE A 536 23.03 8.33 -5.66
CA ILE A 536 21.81 8.20 -6.47
C ILE A 536 22.06 8.59 -7.92
N HIS A 537 22.99 9.53 -8.18
CA HIS A 537 23.16 10.11 -9.51
C HIS A 537 24.45 9.75 -10.23
N LYS A 538 25.43 9.16 -9.54
CA LYS A 538 26.67 8.70 -10.14
C LYS A 538 26.39 7.42 -10.94
N LYS A 539 26.40 7.56 -12.27
CA LYS A 539 26.24 6.46 -13.22
C LYS A 539 27.46 5.54 -13.29
N ASP A 540 28.60 6.03 -12.82
CA ASP A 540 29.87 5.30 -12.86
C ASP A 540 29.98 4.25 -11.75
N ASN A 541 31.02 3.44 -11.82
CA ASN A 541 31.37 2.48 -10.77
C ASN A 541 31.58 3.22 -9.44
N LEU A 542 30.88 2.76 -8.40
CA LEU A 542 31.12 3.20 -7.04
C LEU A 542 32.36 2.49 -6.51
N ASN A 543 33.32 3.27 -6.03
CA ASN A 543 34.49 2.77 -5.35
C ASN A 543 34.25 2.76 -3.84
N TYR A 544 34.95 1.88 -3.11
CA TYR A 544 34.90 1.90 -1.64
C TYR A 544 35.25 3.28 -1.07
N THR A 545 36.18 3.99 -1.71
CA THR A 545 36.57 5.36 -1.36
C THR A 545 35.43 6.37 -1.49
N ASP A 546 34.35 6.06 -2.21
CA ASP A 546 33.16 6.93 -2.23
C ASP A 546 32.40 6.88 -0.90
N PHE A 547 32.52 5.78 -0.14
CA PHE A 547 31.90 5.56 1.18
C PHE A 547 32.82 5.91 2.35
N VAL A 548 34.06 6.31 2.04
CA VAL A 548 35.08 6.62 3.04
C VAL A 548 35.60 8.01 2.76
N VAL A 549 35.23 8.97 3.61
CA VAL A 549 35.98 10.22 3.65
C VAL A 549 37.37 9.87 4.18
N PRO A 550 38.46 10.34 3.56
CA PRO A 550 39.79 10.15 4.13
C PRO A 550 39.79 10.74 5.54
N THR A 551 39.75 9.87 6.55
CA THR A 551 39.97 10.28 7.92
C THR A 551 41.41 10.79 7.98
N LEU A 552 41.57 12.06 8.33
CA LEU A 552 42.83 12.53 8.91
C LEU A 552 42.95 11.81 10.26
N GLU A 553 43.65 10.67 10.22
CA GLU A 553 44.07 9.75 11.30
C GLU A 553 43.24 9.69 12.60
#